data_AF-A0A2A2EGU6-F1
#
_entry.id   AF-A0A2A2EGU6-F1
#
_cell.length_a   1.000
_cell.length_b   1.000
_cell.length_c   1.000
_cell.angle_alpha   90.00
_cell.angle_beta   90.00
_cell.angle_gamma   90.00
#
_symmetry.space_group_name_H-M   'P 1'
#
loop_
_entity.id
_entity.type
_entity.pdbx_description
1 polymer ?
#
loop_
_entity_poly.entity_id
_entity_poly.type
_entity_poly.pdbx_seq_one_letter_code
_entity_poly.pdbx_strand_id
1 'polypeptide(L)'
;RDQLTSLEFLDHAQDLVFYGRTGRGKTHLATALGVKAIGQGRAVRFCQTAELVLQLGKAKRAGSLDQILKDLARADLIILDEFGYVPFDIDGARLLYQIIAGAYERRSIIFTTNIEFGKWGTIFADDKLAAAIVDRIVHHGRLIEFHGPSRRMSEALMFDHTNNQSTTTSMPQ
;
A
#
# COMPACT_ATOMS: atom_id res chain seq x y z
N ARG A 1 -8.92 8.35 -15.45
CA ARG A 1 -8.20 7.09 -15.74
C ARG A 1 -6.82 7.37 -16.32
N ASP A 2 -6.73 8.31 -17.27
CA ASP A 2 -5.49 8.60 -18.01
C ASP A 2 -4.34 9.19 -17.16
N GLN A 3 -4.67 10.03 -16.15
CA GLN A 3 -3.67 10.62 -15.24
C GLN A 3 -2.95 9.61 -14.32
N LEU A 4 -3.60 8.49 -13.97
CA LEU A 4 -2.96 7.42 -13.17
C LEU A 4 -2.00 6.62 -14.04
N THR A 5 -2.38 6.37 -15.29
CA THR A 5 -1.55 5.65 -16.23
C THR A 5 -0.38 6.48 -16.73
N SER A 6 -0.48 7.81 -16.83
CA SER A 6 0.64 8.66 -17.24
C SER A 6 1.73 8.80 -16.16
N LEU A 7 1.42 8.44 -14.91
CA LEU A 7 2.27 8.65 -13.72
C LEU A 7 2.55 10.13 -13.39
N GLU A 8 1.76 11.05 -13.93
CA GLU A 8 1.87 12.50 -13.71
C GLU A 8 1.77 12.89 -12.23
N PHE A 9 1.07 12.09 -11.42
CA PHE A 9 0.99 12.30 -9.97
C PHE A 9 2.36 12.26 -9.27
N LEU A 10 3.34 11.54 -9.83
CA LEU A 10 4.71 11.46 -9.31
C LEU A 10 5.45 12.79 -9.48
N ASP A 11 5.20 13.51 -10.57
CA ASP A 11 5.85 14.80 -10.86
C ASP A 11 5.37 15.91 -9.93
N HIS A 12 4.16 15.75 -9.39
CA HIS A 12 3.60 16.67 -8.42
C HIS A 12 3.83 16.22 -6.98
N ALA A 13 4.44 15.06 -6.71
CA ALA A 13 4.50 14.45 -5.38
C ALA A 13 3.12 14.24 -4.74
N GLN A 14 2.12 13.88 -5.55
CA GLN A 14 0.76 13.57 -5.08
C GLN A 14 0.67 12.17 -4.50
N ASP A 15 0.01 12.01 -3.36
CA ASP A 15 -0.23 10.71 -2.75
C ASP A 15 -1.46 10.02 -3.37
N LEU A 16 -1.50 8.69 -3.32
CA LEU A 16 -2.67 7.91 -3.71
C LEU A 16 -3.08 6.99 -2.57
N VAL A 17 -4.37 6.96 -2.24
CA VAL A 17 -4.92 6.00 -1.28
C VAL A 17 -5.86 5.07 -2.01
N PHE A 18 -5.45 3.80 -2.10
CA PHE A 18 -6.28 2.73 -2.61
C PHE A 18 -7.04 2.13 -1.44
N TYR A 19 -8.33 2.43 -1.38
CA TYR A 19 -9.21 1.99 -0.31
C TYR A 19 -10.22 0.95 -0.79
N GLY A 20 -10.49 -0.08 0.00
CA GLY A 20 -11.57 -1.04 -0.24
C GLY A 20 -11.34 -2.39 0.41
N ARG A 21 -12.34 -3.27 0.37
CA ARG A 21 -12.26 -4.61 0.98
C ARG A 21 -11.13 -5.46 0.35
N THR A 22 -10.75 -6.52 1.04
CA THR A 22 -9.69 -7.45 0.60
C THR A 22 -10.05 -8.12 -0.73
N GLY A 23 -9.03 -8.49 -1.51
CA GLY A 23 -9.21 -9.21 -2.78
C GLY A 23 -9.67 -8.38 -3.98
N ARG A 24 -9.79 -7.06 -3.89
CA ARG A 24 -10.28 -6.21 -4.99
C ARG A 24 -9.22 -5.62 -5.94
N GLY A 25 -7.94 -5.99 -5.77
CA GLY A 25 -6.87 -5.57 -6.69
C GLY A 25 -6.13 -4.28 -6.32
N LYS A 26 -6.26 -3.79 -5.08
CA LYS A 26 -5.52 -2.60 -4.58
C LYS A 26 -4.00 -2.77 -4.74
N THR A 27 -3.45 -3.81 -4.12
CA THR A 27 -2.02 -4.18 -4.23
C THR A 27 -1.61 -4.40 -5.67
N HIS A 28 -2.45 -5.10 -6.46
CA HIS A 28 -2.15 -5.36 -7.87
C HIS A 28 -2.00 -4.06 -8.68
N LEU A 29 -2.89 -3.08 -8.49
CA LEU A 29 -2.76 -1.78 -9.15
C LEU A 29 -1.53 -1.02 -8.65
N ALA A 30 -1.26 -1.02 -7.35
CA ALA A 30 -0.09 -0.35 -6.77
C ALA A 30 1.21 -0.92 -7.35
N THR A 31 1.33 -2.25 -7.41
CA THR A 31 2.45 -2.94 -8.03
C THR A 31 2.55 -2.61 -9.52
N ALA A 32 1.45 -2.61 -10.27
CA ALA A 32 1.49 -2.26 -11.69
C ALA A 32 1.97 -0.83 -11.95
N LEU A 33 1.55 0.14 -11.13
CA LEU A 33 2.04 1.52 -11.19
C LEU A 33 3.52 1.61 -10.81
N GLY A 34 3.95 0.87 -9.78
CA GLY A 34 5.35 0.78 -9.39
C GLY A 34 6.24 0.20 -10.50
N VAL A 35 5.83 -0.90 -11.12
CA VAL A 35 6.54 -1.50 -12.27
C VAL A 35 6.61 -0.53 -13.44
N LYS A 36 5.51 0.19 -13.72
CA LYS A 36 5.52 1.22 -14.76
C LYS A 36 6.47 2.37 -14.45
N ALA A 37 6.53 2.81 -13.19
CA ALA A 37 7.43 3.88 -12.76
C ALA A 37 8.90 3.46 -12.89
N ILE A 38 9.24 2.22 -12.53
CA ILE A 38 10.57 1.64 -12.77
C ILE A 38 10.89 1.65 -14.27
N GLY A 39 9.93 1.28 -15.13
CA GLY A 39 10.09 1.34 -16.59
C GLY A 39 10.35 2.74 -17.15
N GLN A 40 10.03 3.81 -16.39
CA GLN A 40 10.35 5.20 -16.71
C GLN A 40 11.62 5.71 -16.01
N GLY A 41 12.40 4.82 -15.39
CA GLY A 41 13.65 5.17 -14.71
C GLY A 41 13.47 5.76 -13.31
N ARG A 42 12.27 5.67 -12.72
CA ARG A 42 12.01 6.16 -11.35
C ARG A 42 12.38 5.13 -10.30
N ALA A 43 12.96 5.59 -9.19
CA ALA A 43 13.26 4.77 -8.04
C ALA A 43 11.99 4.46 -7.25
N VAL A 44 11.67 3.17 -7.09
CA VAL A 44 10.47 2.71 -6.38
C VAL A 44 10.86 1.87 -5.17
N ARG A 45 10.10 2.00 -4.08
CA ARG A 45 10.15 1.10 -2.93
C ARG A 45 8.77 0.54 -2.65
N PHE A 46 8.67 -0.77 -2.54
CA PHE A 46 7.46 -1.46 -2.13
C PHE A 46 7.69 -2.09 -0.78
N CYS A 47 6.81 -1.77 0.17
CA CYS A 47 6.92 -2.21 1.55
C CYS A 47 5.57 -2.73 2.04
N GLN A 48 5.55 -3.92 2.65
CA GLN A 48 4.44 -4.27 3.54
C GLN A 48 4.57 -3.41 4.80
N THR A 49 3.52 -2.64 5.13
CA THR A 49 3.61 -1.58 6.15
C THR A 49 4.02 -2.12 7.52
N ALA A 50 3.46 -3.26 7.93
CA ALA A 50 3.79 -3.90 9.21
C ALA A 50 5.25 -4.37 9.28
N GLU A 51 5.78 -4.92 8.19
CA GLU A 51 7.18 -5.33 8.12
C GLU A 51 8.11 -4.13 8.20
N LEU A 52 7.80 -3.05 7.46
CA LEU A 52 8.55 -1.81 7.50
C LEU A 52 8.63 -1.24 8.92
N VAL A 53 7.51 -1.19 9.64
CA VAL A 53 7.49 -0.71 11.04
C VAL A 53 8.39 -1.57 11.93
N LEU A 54 8.35 -2.90 11.77
CA LEU A 54 9.23 -3.81 12.51
C LEU A 54 10.72 -3.56 12.19
N GLN A 55 11.05 -3.37 10.90
CA GLN A 55 12.41 -3.09 10.46
C GLN A 55 12.92 -1.75 10.99
N LEU A 56 12.09 -0.70 11.00
CA LEU A 56 12.42 0.61 11.57
C LEU A 56 12.69 0.49 13.07
N GLY A 57 11.85 -0.24 13.80
CA GLY A 57 12.06 -0.48 15.24
C GLY A 57 13.37 -1.21 15.53
N LYS A 58 13.71 -2.23 14.73
CA LYS A 58 15.00 -2.94 14.82
C LYS A 58 16.18 -2.01 14.51
N ALA A 59 16.10 -1.23 13.44
CA ALA A 59 17.16 -0.30 13.04
C ALA A 59 17.36 0.83 14.05
N LYS A 60 16.29 1.35 14.65
CA LYS A 60 16.38 2.33 15.76
C LYS A 60 17.17 1.77 16.94
N ARG A 61 16.87 0.53 17.37
CA ARG A 61 17.61 -0.14 18.46
C ARG A 61 19.07 -0.44 18.11
N ALA A 62 19.35 -0.73 16.84
CA ALA A 62 20.69 -1.02 16.35
C ALA A 62 21.52 0.24 16.01
N GLY A 63 20.94 1.45 16.13
CA GLY A 63 21.61 2.70 15.74
C GLY A 63 21.78 2.88 14.22
N SER A 64 21.03 2.13 13.40
CA SER A 64 21.15 2.10 11.94
C SER A 64 19.91 2.64 11.21
N LEU A 65 19.04 3.37 11.92
CA LEU A 65 17.78 3.89 11.38
C LEU A 65 18.00 4.78 10.14
N ASP A 66 19.05 5.60 10.16
CA ASP A 66 19.39 6.52 9.07
C ASP A 66 19.59 5.81 7.73
N GLN A 67 20.03 4.55 7.74
CA GLN A 67 20.22 3.77 6.51
C GLN A 67 18.88 3.55 5.79
N ILE A 68 17.85 3.12 6.55
CA ILE A 68 16.51 2.86 6.00
C ILE A 68 15.86 4.18 5.56
N LEU A 69 15.98 5.23 6.38
CA LEU A 69 15.43 6.54 6.04
C LEU A 69 16.06 7.12 4.77
N LYS A 70 17.39 6.99 4.60
CA LYS A 70 18.08 7.44 3.39
C LYS A 70 17.68 6.64 2.15
N ASP A 71 17.48 5.33 2.30
CA ASP A 71 17.03 4.48 1.20
C ASP A 71 15.62 4.87 0.72
N LEU A 72 14.68 5.04 1.66
CA LEU A 72 13.32 5.50 1.35
C LEU A 72 13.30 6.93 0.79
N ALA A 73 14.15 7.82 1.30
CA ALA A 73 14.21 9.21 0.82
C ALA A 73 14.71 9.35 -0.62
N ARG A 74 15.44 8.35 -1.14
CA ARG A 74 15.90 8.28 -2.54
C ARG A 74 14.82 7.78 -3.50
N ALA A 75 13.72 7.24 -2.99
CA ALA A 75 12.62 6.78 -3.84
C ALA A 75 11.78 7.97 -4.33
N ASP A 76 11.41 7.93 -5.60
CA ASP A 76 10.42 8.82 -6.21
C ASP A 76 9.00 8.37 -5.83
N LEU A 77 8.82 7.06 -5.62
CA LEU A 77 7.56 6.44 -5.21
C LEU A 77 7.79 5.42 -4.09
N ILE A 78 7.05 5.59 -2.99
CA ILE A 78 6.95 4.61 -1.91
C ILE A 78 5.56 3.98 -1.94
N ILE A 79 5.49 2.65 -1.93
CA ILE A 79 4.24 1.90 -1.84
C ILE A 79 4.18 1.27 -0.45
N LEU A 80 3.20 1.69 0.34
CA LEU A 80 2.88 1.15 1.65
C LEU A 80 1.65 0.25 1.53
N ASP A 81 1.92 -1.06 1.39
CA ASP A 81 0.88 -2.07 1.23
C ASP A 81 0.33 -2.54 2.59
N GLU A 82 -0.94 -2.92 2.62
CA GLU A 82 -1.66 -3.42 3.80
C GLU A 82 -1.62 -2.45 5.00
N PHE A 83 -1.71 -1.16 4.70
CA PHE A 83 -1.67 -0.11 5.70
C PHE A 83 -2.81 -0.24 6.71
N GLY A 84 -2.43 -0.32 7.98
CA GLY A 84 -3.35 -0.40 9.11
C GLY A 84 -3.89 -1.79 9.44
N TYR A 85 -3.48 -2.84 8.70
CA TYR A 85 -3.97 -4.20 8.96
C TYR A 85 -3.61 -4.72 10.36
N VAL A 86 -2.45 -4.30 10.88
CA VAL A 86 -1.97 -4.60 12.24
C VAL A 86 -1.81 -3.29 13.01
N PRO A 87 -2.28 -3.18 14.26
CA PRO A 87 -2.02 -2.02 15.10
C PRO A 87 -0.52 -1.83 15.32
N PHE A 88 -0.03 -0.60 15.22
CA PHE A 88 1.36 -0.28 15.54
C PHE A 88 1.51 0.11 17.01
N ASP A 89 2.68 -0.16 17.59
CA ASP A 89 3.05 0.45 18.86
C ASP A 89 3.36 1.94 18.65
N ILE A 90 3.38 2.72 19.74
CA ILE A 90 3.57 4.18 19.67
C ILE A 90 4.91 4.54 19.00
N ASP A 91 5.96 3.77 19.27
CA ASP A 91 7.27 3.98 18.65
C ASP A 91 7.25 3.70 17.15
N GLY A 92 6.64 2.59 16.72
CA GLY A 92 6.47 2.23 15.31
C GLY A 92 5.61 3.24 14.55
N ALA A 93 4.51 3.69 15.16
CA ALA A 93 3.65 4.74 14.63
C ALA A 93 4.41 6.05 14.38
N ARG A 94 5.27 6.47 15.32
CA ARG A 94 6.13 7.67 15.18
C ARG A 94 7.18 7.50 14.09
N LEU A 95 7.80 6.33 13.97
CA LEU A 95 8.78 6.03 12.92
C LEU A 95 8.13 6.03 11.54
N LEU A 96 6.94 5.45 11.40
CA LEU A 96 6.18 5.48 10.15
C LEU A 96 5.75 6.91 9.80
N TYR A 97 5.30 7.69 10.79
CA TYR A 97 4.98 9.10 10.61
C TYR A 97 6.18 9.90 10.09
N GLN A 98 7.40 9.63 10.58
CA GLN A 98 8.61 10.31 10.09
C GLN A 98 8.84 10.10 8.58
N ILE A 99 8.53 8.90 8.07
CA ILE A 99 8.63 8.60 6.63
C ILE A 99 7.57 9.38 5.85
N ILE A 100 6.31 9.30 6.29
CA ILE A 100 5.18 9.96 5.63
C ILE A 100 5.36 11.48 5.64
N ALA A 101 5.75 12.05 6.78
CA ALA A 101 6.04 13.48 6.92
C ALA A 101 7.23 13.92 6.06
N GLY A 102 8.28 13.09 5.99
CA GLY A 102 9.45 13.39 5.16
C GLY A 102 9.15 13.34 3.66
N ALA A 103 8.11 12.61 3.26
CA ALA A 103 7.65 12.46 1.88
C ALA A 103 6.75 13.59 1.38
N TYR A 104 6.00 14.21 2.27
CA TYR A 104 5.07 15.28 1.96
C TYR A 104 5.69 16.35 1.03
N GLU A 105 5.01 16.63 -0.10
CA GLU A 105 5.41 17.59 -1.16
C GLU A 105 6.79 17.31 -1.80
N ARG A 106 7.38 16.14 -1.57
CA ARG A 106 8.71 15.77 -2.08
C ARG A 106 8.73 14.47 -2.87
N ARG A 107 7.85 13.54 -2.54
CA ARG A 107 7.70 12.24 -3.21
C ARG A 107 6.29 11.71 -2.99
N SER A 108 5.85 10.85 -3.90
CA SER A 108 4.54 10.25 -3.81
C SER A 108 4.56 8.99 -2.93
N ILE A 109 3.49 8.80 -2.18
CA ILE A 109 3.18 7.55 -1.50
C ILE A 109 1.89 6.96 -2.04
N ILE A 110 1.92 5.67 -2.38
CA ILE A 110 0.70 4.87 -2.58
C ILE A 110 0.43 4.09 -1.30
N PHE A 111 -0.73 4.30 -0.71
CA PHE A 111 -1.24 3.53 0.41
C PHE A 111 -2.26 2.51 -0.09
N THR A 112 -2.14 1.25 0.30
CA THR A 112 -3.25 0.29 0.14
C THR A 112 -3.85 -0.02 1.51
N THR A 113 -5.15 0.14 1.64
CA THR A 113 -5.82 -0.08 2.93
C THR A 113 -7.24 -0.60 2.75
N ASN A 114 -7.70 -1.36 3.73
CA ASN A 114 -9.10 -1.73 3.92
C ASN A 114 -9.76 -0.96 5.08
N ILE A 115 -9.07 0.06 5.62
CA ILE A 115 -9.49 0.82 6.78
C ILE A 115 -9.78 2.27 6.37
N GLU A 116 -10.95 2.73 6.77
CA GLU A 116 -11.44 4.10 6.54
C GLU A 116 -10.57 5.11 7.29
N PHE A 117 -10.38 6.31 6.72
CA PHE A 117 -9.57 7.36 7.34
C PHE A 117 -9.96 7.67 8.79
N GLY A 118 -11.25 7.65 9.11
CA GLY A 118 -11.74 7.90 10.48
C GLY A 118 -11.25 6.89 11.52
N LYS A 119 -10.70 5.75 11.11
CA LYS A 119 -10.16 4.70 11.99
C LYS A 119 -8.62 4.70 12.06
N TRP A 120 -7.95 5.64 11.39
CA TRP A 120 -6.49 5.73 11.42
C TRP A 120 -5.93 6.14 12.78
N GLY A 121 -6.71 6.84 13.61
CA GLY A 121 -6.36 7.13 15.00
C GLY A 121 -5.99 5.87 15.80
N THR A 122 -6.77 4.81 15.64
CA THR A 122 -6.52 3.51 16.28
C THR A 122 -5.26 2.83 15.75
N ILE A 123 -4.91 3.02 14.47
CA ILE A 123 -3.71 2.44 13.86
C ILE A 123 -2.43 3.09 14.41
N PHE A 124 -2.45 4.42 14.57
CA PHE A 124 -1.30 5.19 15.06
C PHE A 124 -1.20 5.25 16.58
N ALA A 125 -2.22 4.77 17.31
CA ALA A 125 -2.36 4.92 18.76
C ALA A 125 -2.20 6.39 19.24
N ASP A 126 -2.49 7.35 18.35
CA ASP A 126 -2.37 8.79 18.56
C ASP A 126 -3.24 9.50 17.50
N ASP A 127 -4.39 10.02 17.95
CA ASP A 127 -5.35 10.69 17.07
C ASP A 127 -4.79 11.98 16.46
N LYS A 128 -3.83 12.65 17.11
CA LYS A 128 -3.20 13.87 16.57
C LYS A 128 -2.27 13.53 15.41
N LEU A 129 -1.46 12.47 15.56
CA LEU A 129 -0.60 12.00 14.47
C LEU A 129 -1.43 11.48 13.30
N ALA A 130 -2.49 10.72 13.57
CA ALA A 130 -3.39 10.24 12.52
C ALA A 130 -4.05 11.40 11.78
N ALA A 131 -4.59 12.38 12.49
CA ALA A 131 -5.20 13.57 11.89
C ALA A 131 -4.21 14.34 11.00
N ALA A 132 -2.96 14.50 11.45
CA ALA A 132 -1.92 15.18 10.66
C ALA A 132 -1.55 14.41 9.37
N ILE A 133 -1.59 13.08 9.38
CA ILE A 133 -1.36 12.28 8.17
C ILE A 133 -2.56 12.38 7.23
N VAL A 134 -3.77 12.21 7.77
CA VAL A 134 -5.01 12.28 6.98
C VAL A 134 -5.14 13.65 6.33
N ASP A 135 -4.88 14.73 7.07
CA ASP A 135 -4.90 16.10 6.54
C ASP A 135 -3.97 16.28 5.34
N ARG A 136 -2.72 15.78 5.42
CA ARG A 136 -1.77 15.82 4.31
C ARG A 136 -2.23 15.01 3.09
N ILE A 137 -2.73 13.80 3.34
CA ILE A 137 -3.25 12.93 2.27
C ILE A 137 -4.48 13.57 1.61
N VAL A 138 -5.35 14.23 2.37
CA VAL A 138 -6.53 14.91 1.84
C VAL A 138 -6.14 16.18 1.09
N HIS A 139 -5.15 16.93 1.58
CA HIS A 139 -4.66 18.16 0.97
C HIS A 139 -3.96 17.89 -0.38
N HIS A 140 -3.15 16.83 -0.43
CA HIS A 140 -2.22 16.60 -1.54
C HIS A 140 -2.28 15.19 -2.14
N GLY A 141 -3.33 14.43 -1.85
CA GLY A 141 -3.51 13.07 -2.33
C GLY A 141 -4.87 12.82 -2.96
N ARG A 142 -5.05 11.61 -3.49
CA ARG A 142 -6.31 11.17 -4.11
C ARG A 142 -6.76 9.84 -3.53
N LEU A 143 -8.00 9.79 -3.07
CA LEU A 143 -8.66 8.55 -2.67
C LEU A 143 -9.26 7.85 -3.88
N ILE A 144 -8.93 6.58 -4.06
CA ILE A 144 -9.44 5.70 -5.12
C ILE A 144 -10.10 4.50 -4.45
N GLU A 145 -11.41 4.43 -4.58
CA GLU A 145 -12.20 3.38 -3.96
C GLU A 145 -12.34 2.17 -4.89
N PHE A 146 -12.08 0.99 -4.33
CA PHE A 146 -12.19 -0.29 -5.00
C PHE A 146 -13.49 -0.97 -4.57
N HIS A 147 -14.47 -0.95 -5.47
CA HIS A 147 -15.75 -1.65 -5.32
C HIS A 147 -15.76 -3.00 -6.06
N GLY A 148 -16.83 -3.77 -5.88
CA GLY A 148 -17.05 -5.04 -6.60
C GLY A 148 -16.64 -6.32 -5.84
N PRO A 149 -16.81 -7.49 -6.48
CA PRO A 149 -16.50 -8.78 -5.88
C PRO A 149 -14.98 -8.99 -5.72
N SER A 150 -14.59 -9.89 -4.82
CA SER A 150 -13.20 -10.28 -4.64
C SER A 150 -12.70 -11.04 -5.88
N ARG A 151 -11.63 -10.55 -6.52
CA ARG A 151 -10.96 -11.23 -7.62
C ARG A 151 -10.36 -12.56 -7.16
N ARG A 152 -9.77 -12.61 -5.96
CA ARG A 152 -9.24 -13.84 -5.37
C ARG A 152 -10.31 -14.92 -5.20
N MET A 153 -11.51 -14.52 -4.77
CA MET A 153 -12.64 -15.45 -4.61
C MET A 153 -13.17 -15.92 -5.96
N SER A 154 -13.21 -15.03 -6.95
CA SER A 154 -13.63 -15.38 -8.31
C SER A 154 -12.66 -16.35 -8.96
N GLU A 155 -11.35 -16.13 -8.82
CA GLU A 155 -10.30 -17.05 -9.29
C GLU A 155 -10.39 -18.41 -8.59
N ALA A 156 -10.53 -18.43 -7.26
CA ALA A 156 -10.68 -19.69 -6.50
C ALA A 156 -11.90 -20.51 -6.94
N LEU A 157 -13.04 -19.87 -7.19
CA LEU A 157 -14.25 -20.54 -7.68
C LEU A 157 -14.10 -21.06 -9.13
N MET A 158 -13.30 -20.38 -9.96
CA MET A 158 -13.00 -20.85 -11.32
C MET A 158 -12.12 -22.11 -11.34
N PHE A 159 -11.18 -22.24 -10.38
CA PHE A 159 -10.38 -23.45 -10.22
C PHE A 159 -11.20 -24.65 -9.72
N ASP A 160 -12.22 -24.43 -8.88
CA ASP A 160 -13.10 -25.50 -8.40
C ASP A 160 -14.00 -26.08 -9.52
N HIS A 161 -14.42 -25.26 -10.48
CA HIS A 161 -15.21 -25.72 -11.63
C HIS A 161 -14.41 -26.45 -12.70
N THR A 162 -13.11 -26.18 -12.82
CA THR A 162 -12.25 -26.89 -13.78
C THR A 162 -11.83 -28.27 -13.28
N ASN A 163 -11.76 -28.49 -11.96
CA ASN A 163 -11.42 -29.80 -11.39
C ASN A 163 -12.59 -30.80 -11.36
N ASN A 164 -13.84 -30.35 -11.51
CA ASN A 164 -15.03 -31.21 -11.40
C ASN A 164 -15.55 -31.76 -12.75
N GLN A 165 -14.83 -31.53 -13.86
CA GLN A 165 -15.22 -32.03 -15.19
C GLN A 165 -14.38 -33.22 -15.71
N SER A 166 -13.49 -33.79 -14.89
CA SER A 166 -12.57 -34.86 -15.36
C SER A 166 -12.90 -36.29 -14.89
N THR A 167 -14.07 -36.55 -14.26
CA THR A 167 -14.42 -37.89 -13.72
C THR A 167 -15.72 -38.49 -14.26
N THR A 168 -15.98 -38.38 -15.56
CA THR A 168 -16.98 -39.23 -16.24
C THR A 168 -16.42 -39.78 -17.56
N THR A 169 -15.46 -40.71 -17.45
CA THR A 169 -15.15 -41.64 -18.55
C THR A 169 -15.79 -42.99 -18.23
N SER A 170 -16.84 -43.26 -18.99
CA SER A 170 -17.49 -44.53 -19.38
C SER A 170 -16.82 -45.83 -18.92
N MET A 171 -17.59 -46.68 -18.21
CA MET A 171 -17.35 -48.13 -18.16
C MET A 171 -18.13 -48.83 -19.30
N PRO A 172 -17.56 -49.84 -19.97
CA PRO A 172 -18.19 -50.53 -21.08
C PRO A 172 -19.06 -51.70 -20.60
N GLN A 173 -20.20 -51.92 -21.25
CA GLN A 173 -20.69 -53.24 -21.64
C GLN A 173 -21.26 -53.16 -23.06
#